data_AF-A0A5C0DQE9-F1
#
_entry.id   AF-A0A5C0DQE9-F1
#
_cell.length_a   1.000
_cell.length_b   1.000
_cell.length_c   1.000
_cell.angle_alpha   90.00
_cell.angle_beta   90.00
_cell.angle_gamma   90.00
#
_symmetry.space_group_name_H-M   'P 1'
#
loop_
_entity.id
_entity.type
_entity.pdbx_description
1 polymer ?
#
loop_
_entity_poly.entity_id
_entity_poly.type
_entity_poly.pdbx_seq_one_letter_code
_entity_poly.pdbx_strand_id
1 'polypeptide(L)'
;MIISVSRRTDIPAFFSKWFINRIRSGYCVVPNPFNRNQLSHINLTPENVEIIVFWTRNPKPLLSYIQELDERGYQYYFQFTVMNNPNFIDTNKSELSYAIKTFHQLADLIGFQKIIWRYDPIVFSESTNMGYHHLINLHYYIHLYESPEIKI
;
A
#
# COMPACT_ATOMS: atom_id res chain seq x y z
N MET A 1 0.27 5.23 -18.95
CA MET A 1 1.24 5.50 -17.88
C MET A 1 1.04 4.62 -16.63
N ILE A 2 2.13 4.26 -15.92
CA ILE A 2 2.07 3.66 -14.56
C ILE A 2 2.11 4.77 -13.50
N ILE A 3 1.14 4.79 -12.59
CA ILE A 3 1.08 5.77 -11.50
C ILE A 3 1.54 5.14 -10.18
N SER A 4 2.73 5.51 -9.72
CA SER A 4 3.19 5.13 -8.38
C SER A 4 2.62 6.08 -7.33
N VAL A 5 1.53 5.65 -6.69
CA VAL A 5 0.90 6.39 -5.60
C VAL A 5 1.66 6.08 -4.31
N SER A 6 2.18 7.13 -3.68
CA SER A 6 2.87 7.13 -2.38
C SER A 6 4.40 7.04 -2.33
N ARG A 7 5.12 7.51 -3.35
CA ARG A 7 6.59 7.61 -3.26
C ARG A 7 7.10 8.72 -2.32
N ARG A 8 6.32 9.78 -2.12
CA ARG A 8 6.69 10.94 -1.27
C ARG A 8 5.99 10.95 0.09
N THR A 9 4.82 10.33 0.18
CA THR A 9 3.98 10.26 1.38
C THR A 9 2.99 9.11 1.21
N ASP A 10 2.53 8.50 2.29
CA ASP A 10 1.53 7.42 2.22
C ASP A 10 0.14 7.97 1.88
N ILE A 11 -0.17 8.04 0.58
CA ILE A 11 -1.43 8.61 0.08
C ILE A 11 -2.64 7.78 0.52
N PRO A 12 -2.67 6.43 0.44
CA PRO A 12 -3.77 5.64 0.97
C PRO A 12 -4.03 5.92 2.46
N ALA A 13 -2.98 6.06 3.28
CA ALA A 13 -3.15 6.32 4.71
C ALA A 13 -3.61 7.74 5.03
N PHE A 14 -3.09 8.76 4.32
CA PHE A 14 -3.26 10.16 4.76
C PHE A 14 -4.02 11.05 3.77
N PHE A 15 -4.06 10.70 2.49
CA PHE A 15 -4.57 11.55 1.41
C PHE A 15 -5.53 10.84 0.46
N SER A 16 -6.20 9.78 0.90
CA SER A 16 -7.16 9.01 0.09
C SER A 16 -8.24 9.88 -0.56
N LYS A 17 -8.89 10.75 0.24
CA LYS A 17 -9.92 11.68 -0.28
C LYS A 17 -9.35 12.63 -1.34
N TRP A 18 -8.15 13.16 -1.12
CA TRP A 18 -7.49 14.02 -2.11
C TRP A 18 -7.22 13.25 -3.40
N PHE A 19 -6.68 12.04 -3.31
CA PHE A 19 -6.35 11.21 -4.47
C PHE A 19 -7.60 10.87 -5.29
N ILE A 20 -8.67 10.44 -4.63
CA ILE A 20 -9.94 10.14 -5.29
C ILE A 20 -10.54 11.38 -5.94
N ASN A 21 -10.41 12.56 -5.33
CA ASN A 21 -10.79 13.80 -5.99
C ASN A 21 -9.95 14.09 -7.25
N ARG A 22 -8.70 13.62 -7.34
CA ARG A 22 -7.87 13.75 -8.56
C ARG A 22 -8.26 12.73 -9.62
N ILE A 23 -8.56 11.49 -9.22
CA ILE A 23 -9.19 10.48 -10.09
C ILE A 23 -10.50 11.02 -10.68
N ARG A 24 -11.35 11.66 -9.85
CA ARG A 24 -12.59 12.30 -10.29
C ARG A 24 -12.39 13.40 -11.31
N SER A 25 -11.37 14.24 -11.12
CA SER A 25 -11.01 15.31 -12.05
C SER A 25 -10.27 14.82 -13.30
N GLY A 26 -9.76 13.58 -13.32
CA GLY A 26 -9.00 13.02 -14.45
C GLY A 26 -7.58 13.56 -14.58
N TYR A 27 -7.06 14.31 -13.60
CA TYR A 27 -5.68 14.78 -13.61
C TYR A 27 -5.17 15.18 -12.22
N CYS A 28 -3.84 15.30 -12.10
CA CYS A 28 -3.21 16.02 -11.01
C CYS A 28 -2.02 16.85 -11.51
N VAL A 29 -1.61 17.82 -10.71
CA VAL A 29 -0.39 18.61 -10.96
C VAL A 29 0.59 18.30 -9.86
N VAL A 30 1.82 17.92 -10.25
CA VAL A 30 2.89 17.60 -9.31
C VAL A 30 4.10 18.49 -9.57
N PRO A 31 4.68 19.12 -8.53
CA PRO A 31 5.93 19.84 -8.70
C PRO A 31 7.08 18.85 -8.92
N ASN A 32 8.03 19.25 -9.77
CA ASN A 32 9.30 18.55 -9.91
C ASN A 32 10.05 18.66 -8.56
N PRO A 33 10.58 17.54 -8.02
CA PRO A 33 11.22 17.55 -6.70
C PRO A 33 12.53 18.35 -6.67
N PHE A 34 13.21 18.52 -7.82
CA PHE A 34 14.45 19.27 -7.96
C PHE A 34 14.23 20.73 -8.38
N ASN A 35 13.11 21.03 -9.08
CA ASN A 35 12.74 22.39 -9.47
C ASN A 35 11.25 22.64 -9.22
N ARG A 36 10.92 23.24 -8.07
CA ARG A 36 9.52 23.42 -7.64
C ARG A 36 8.69 24.31 -8.57
N ASN A 37 9.33 25.19 -9.34
CA ASN A 37 8.65 26.06 -10.30
C ASN A 37 8.23 25.31 -11.57
N GLN A 38 8.82 24.14 -11.81
CA GLN A 38 8.41 23.26 -12.90
C GLN A 38 7.28 22.34 -12.43
N LEU A 39 6.10 22.54 -13.01
CA LEU A 39 4.91 21.76 -12.73
C LEU A 39 4.69 20.72 -13.83
N SER A 40 4.45 19.48 -13.46
CA SER A 40 4.05 18.41 -14.38
C SER A 40 2.56 18.16 -14.26
N HIS A 41 1.85 18.20 -15.39
CA HIS A 41 0.45 17.85 -15.47
C HIS A 41 0.33 16.36 -15.80
N ILE A 42 -0.21 15.58 -14.87
CA ILE A 42 -0.34 14.14 -14.99
C ILE A 42 -1.79 13.83 -15.34
N ASN A 43 -2.01 13.26 -16.53
CA ASN A 43 -3.31 12.75 -16.93
C ASN A 43 -3.62 11.48 -16.11
N LEU A 44 -4.77 11.47 -15.45
CA LEU A 44 -5.21 10.35 -14.62
C LEU A 44 -6.45 9.67 -15.19
N THR A 45 -6.89 9.95 -16.42
CA THR A 45 -8.04 9.24 -16.99
C THR A 45 -7.72 7.75 -17.21
N PRO A 46 -8.73 6.85 -17.16
CA PRO A 46 -8.51 5.41 -17.28
C PRO A 46 -7.79 5.01 -18.58
N GLU A 47 -8.03 5.74 -19.68
CA GLU A 47 -7.44 5.45 -20.99
C GLU A 47 -5.94 5.78 -21.05
N ASN A 48 -5.47 6.64 -20.14
CA ASN A 48 -4.08 7.11 -20.08
C ASN A 48 -3.28 6.46 -18.93
N VAL A 49 -3.94 5.68 -18.07
CA VAL A 49 -3.32 5.02 -16.91
C VAL A 49 -3.41 3.51 -17.10
N GLU A 50 -2.28 2.84 -17.34
CA GLU A 50 -2.31 1.36 -17.45
C GLU A 50 -2.53 0.72 -16.08
N ILE A 51 -1.90 1.25 -15.04
CA ILE A 51 -2.03 0.71 -13.68
C ILE A 51 -1.65 1.72 -12.60
N ILE A 52 -2.34 1.64 -11.47
CA ILE A 52 -2.05 2.40 -10.26
C ILE A 52 -1.38 1.46 -9.24
N VAL A 53 -0.21 1.85 -8.75
CA VAL A 53 0.53 1.10 -7.73
C VAL A 53 0.41 1.83 -6.40
N PHE A 54 -0.34 1.26 -5.46
CA PHE A 54 -0.49 1.83 -4.12
C PHE A 54 0.58 1.30 -3.18
N TRP A 55 1.39 2.18 -2.59
CA TRP A 55 2.33 1.81 -1.53
C TRP A 55 1.79 2.33 -0.21
N THR A 56 1.60 1.46 0.78
CA THR A 56 1.04 1.89 2.07
C THR A 56 1.32 0.93 3.21
N ARG A 57 1.30 1.48 4.42
CA ARG A 57 1.21 0.72 5.68
C ARG A 57 -0.20 0.67 6.24
N ASN A 58 -1.13 1.42 5.66
CA ASN A 58 -2.51 1.49 6.11
C ASN A 58 -3.45 1.83 4.94
N PRO A 59 -3.97 0.83 4.21
CA PRO A 59 -4.92 1.05 3.12
C PRO A 59 -6.33 1.39 3.61
N LYS A 60 -6.60 1.31 4.94
CA LYS A 60 -7.95 1.41 5.51
C LYS A 60 -8.75 2.63 5.01
N PRO A 61 -8.17 3.85 4.92
CA PRO A 61 -8.91 5.03 4.47
C PRO A 61 -9.25 5.02 2.98
N LEU A 62 -8.54 4.21 2.17
CA LEU A 62 -8.80 4.08 0.75
C LEU A 62 -9.86 3.02 0.43
N LEU A 63 -10.08 2.05 1.33
CA LEU A 63 -10.95 0.89 1.05
C LEU A 63 -12.36 1.27 0.60
N SER A 64 -12.94 2.32 1.17
CA SER A 64 -14.29 2.79 0.80
C SER A 64 -14.39 3.35 -0.62
N TYR A 65 -13.27 3.55 -1.31
CA TYR A 65 -13.21 4.10 -2.66
C TYR A 65 -12.76 3.09 -3.71
N ILE A 66 -12.45 1.85 -3.30
CA ILE A 66 -11.99 0.79 -4.21
C ILE A 66 -13.06 0.48 -5.27
N GLN A 67 -14.32 0.34 -4.85
CA GLN A 67 -15.43 0.12 -5.78
C GLN A 67 -15.54 1.25 -6.82
N GLU A 68 -15.32 2.52 -6.42
CA GLU A 68 -15.31 3.64 -7.38
C GLU A 68 -14.15 3.51 -8.39
N LEU A 69 -12.99 3.01 -7.97
CA LEU A 69 -11.87 2.78 -8.89
C LEU A 69 -12.21 1.67 -9.90
N ASP A 70 -12.84 0.59 -9.44
CA ASP A 70 -13.27 -0.53 -10.28
C ASP A 70 -14.33 -0.10 -11.30
N GLU A 71 -15.38 0.61 -10.86
CA GLU A 71 -16.46 1.13 -11.70
C GLU A 71 -15.95 2.09 -12.79
N ARG A 72 -14.87 2.81 -12.50
CA ARG A 72 -14.21 3.72 -13.45
C ARG A 72 -13.19 3.02 -14.35
N GLY A 73 -12.99 1.71 -14.20
CA GLY A 73 -12.13 0.91 -15.06
C GLY A 73 -10.63 0.99 -14.75
N TYR A 74 -10.23 1.46 -13.57
CA TYR A 74 -8.81 1.50 -13.21
C TYR A 74 -8.30 0.11 -12.82
N GLN A 75 -7.10 -0.22 -13.30
CA GLN A 75 -6.32 -1.35 -12.80
C GLN A 75 -5.40 -0.88 -11.69
N TYR A 76 -5.25 -1.68 -10.63
CA TYR A 76 -4.37 -1.37 -9.53
C TYR A 76 -3.92 -2.63 -8.78
N TYR A 77 -2.83 -2.46 -8.02
CA TYR A 77 -2.42 -3.41 -6.99
C TYR A 77 -1.81 -2.66 -5.81
N PHE A 78 -1.73 -3.36 -4.67
CA PHE A 78 -1.21 -2.82 -3.43
C PHE A 78 0.16 -3.43 -3.12
N GLN A 79 1.10 -2.58 -2.76
CA GLN A 79 2.28 -2.93 -2.02
C GLN A 79 2.05 -2.57 -0.55
N PHE A 80 1.66 -3.57 0.24
CA PHE A 80 1.27 -3.38 1.63
C PHE A 80 2.41 -3.84 2.55
N THR A 81 3.00 -2.89 3.29
CA THR A 81 3.97 -3.19 4.34
C THR A 81 3.26 -3.56 5.66
N VAL A 82 3.41 -4.82 6.10
CA VAL A 82 2.96 -5.32 7.41
C VAL A 82 4.19 -5.69 8.24
N MET A 83 4.37 -5.04 9.39
CA MET A 83 5.55 -5.21 10.24
C MET A 83 5.22 -5.17 11.72
N ASN A 84 6.03 -5.87 12.51
CA ASN A 84 5.99 -5.82 13.97
C ASN A 84 7.24 -5.17 14.61
N ASN A 85 7.91 -4.25 13.90
CA ASN A 85 9.16 -3.64 14.38
C ASN A 85 9.04 -3.06 15.79
N PRO A 86 10.06 -3.15 16.65
CA PRO A 86 10.04 -2.50 17.95
C PRO A 86 9.83 -0.98 17.84
N ASN A 87 9.21 -0.37 18.86
CA ASN A 87 8.85 1.06 18.83
C ASN A 87 10.06 2.01 18.70
N PHE A 88 11.26 1.58 19.09
CA PHE A 88 12.47 2.39 18.91
C PHE A 88 12.94 2.45 17.44
N ILE A 89 12.52 1.47 16.62
CA ILE A 89 12.74 1.47 15.17
C ILE A 89 11.57 2.17 14.47
N ASP A 90 10.35 1.99 14.98
CA ASP A 90 9.12 2.39 14.30
C ASP A 90 8.07 2.87 15.30
N THR A 91 8.22 4.13 15.72
CA THR A 91 7.50 4.69 16.88
C THR A 91 5.99 4.84 16.69
N ASN A 92 5.54 5.05 15.46
CA ASN A 92 4.13 5.29 15.14
C ASN A 92 3.52 4.18 14.29
N LYS A 93 4.02 2.95 14.44
CA LYS A 93 3.45 1.81 13.72
C LYS A 93 2.02 1.53 14.16
N SER A 94 1.22 1.00 13.24
CA SER A 94 -0.02 0.35 13.63
C SER A 94 0.28 -0.95 14.37
N GLU A 95 -0.60 -1.31 15.30
CA GLU A 95 -0.57 -2.62 15.95
C GLU A 95 -0.60 -3.74 14.91
N LEU A 96 0.17 -4.81 15.14
CA LEU A 96 0.30 -5.90 14.16
C LEU A 96 -1.06 -6.55 13.86
N SER A 97 -1.87 -6.77 14.88
CA SER A 97 -3.22 -7.35 14.73
C SER A 97 -4.15 -6.47 13.88
N TYR A 98 -4.03 -5.15 14.01
CA TYR A 98 -4.78 -4.21 13.19
C TYR A 98 -4.33 -4.26 11.73
N ALA A 99 -3.01 -4.31 11.49
CA ALA A 99 -2.45 -4.42 10.15
C ALA A 99 -2.87 -5.72 9.46
N ILE A 100 -2.81 -6.86 10.15
CA ILE A 100 -3.26 -8.17 9.64
C ILE A 100 -4.76 -8.15 9.33
N LYS A 101 -5.59 -7.65 10.25
CA LYS A 101 -7.04 -7.53 10.00
C LYS A 101 -7.34 -6.67 8.77
N THR A 102 -6.63 -5.56 8.61
CA THR A 102 -6.78 -4.66 7.46
C THR A 102 -6.30 -5.33 6.17
N PHE A 103 -5.26 -6.15 6.24
CA PHE A 103 -4.77 -6.95 5.12
C PHE A 103 -5.83 -7.93 4.62
N HIS A 104 -6.43 -8.72 5.51
CA HIS A 104 -7.54 -9.61 5.14
C HIS A 104 -8.70 -8.84 4.51
N GLN A 105 -9.12 -7.74 5.12
CA GLN A 105 -10.20 -6.92 4.57
C GLN A 105 -9.91 -6.39 3.16
N LEU A 106 -8.66 -6.02 2.87
CA LEU A 106 -8.25 -5.64 1.54
C LEU A 106 -8.26 -6.86 0.60
N ALA A 107 -7.72 -8.00 1.03
CA ALA A 107 -7.67 -9.23 0.25
C ALA A 107 -9.06 -9.75 -0.11
N ASP A 108 -10.00 -9.71 0.83
CA ASP A 108 -11.41 -10.09 0.60
C ASP A 108 -12.07 -9.18 -0.45
N LEU A 109 -11.65 -7.91 -0.51
CA LEU A 109 -12.22 -6.91 -1.41
C LEU A 109 -11.66 -7.00 -2.84
N ILE A 110 -10.35 -7.22 -3.00
CA ILE A 110 -9.67 -7.11 -4.30
C ILE A 110 -9.00 -8.39 -4.79
N GLY A 111 -8.96 -9.43 -3.95
CA GLY A 111 -8.22 -10.66 -4.16
C GLY A 111 -6.74 -10.56 -3.75
N PHE A 112 -6.21 -11.64 -3.17
CA PHE A 112 -4.82 -11.74 -2.72
C PHE A 112 -3.81 -11.50 -3.84
N GLN A 113 -4.13 -11.87 -5.08
CA GLN A 113 -3.27 -11.68 -6.25
C GLN A 113 -2.97 -10.20 -6.58
N LYS A 114 -3.79 -9.27 -6.06
CA LYS A 114 -3.58 -7.82 -6.22
C LYS A 114 -2.85 -7.20 -5.02
N ILE A 115 -2.32 -8.01 -4.11
CA ILE A 115 -1.60 -7.53 -2.93
C ILE A 115 -0.22 -8.17 -2.87
N ILE A 116 0.79 -7.35 -3.03
CA ILE A 116 2.19 -7.69 -2.78
C ILE A 116 2.50 -7.26 -1.35
N TRP A 117 2.78 -8.22 -0.49
CA TRP A 117 3.24 -7.91 0.85
C TRP A 117 4.70 -7.44 0.82
N ARG A 118 5.02 -6.46 1.68
CA ARG A 118 6.35 -5.88 1.83
C ARG A 118 6.84 -6.01 3.27
N TYR A 119 8.11 -6.39 3.41
CA TYR A 119 8.81 -6.46 4.68
C TYR A 119 10.05 -5.56 4.67
N ASP A 120 9.87 -4.28 5.00
CA ASP A 120 10.94 -3.30 5.00
C ASP A 120 10.64 -2.12 5.96
N PRO A 121 11.65 -1.60 6.70
CA PRO A 121 13.07 -2.00 6.63
C PRO A 121 13.40 -3.22 7.49
N ILE A 122 14.40 -4.00 7.03
CA ILE A 122 15.10 -5.00 7.85
C ILE A 122 16.26 -4.29 8.54
N VAL A 123 16.25 -4.27 9.88
CA VAL A 123 17.26 -3.58 10.69
C VAL A 123 17.83 -4.57 11.68
N PHE A 124 19.12 -4.89 11.55
CA PHE A 124 19.79 -5.76 12.49
C PHE A 124 20.22 -5.00 13.74
N SER A 125 19.83 -5.53 14.90
CA SER A 125 20.29 -5.09 16.21
C SER A 125 20.31 -6.28 17.17
N GLU A 126 20.77 -6.07 18.40
CA GLU A 126 20.65 -7.07 19.47
C GLU A 126 19.19 -7.52 19.67
N SER A 127 18.24 -6.59 19.54
CA SER A 127 16.80 -6.84 19.72
C SER A 127 16.05 -7.25 18.45
N THR A 128 16.68 -7.10 17.28
CA THR A 128 16.14 -7.45 15.96
C THR A 128 17.16 -8.26 15.17
N ASN A 129 17.63 -9.35 15.79
CA ASN A 129 18.60 -10.26 15.17
C ASN A 129 17.93 -11.15 14.10
N MET A 130 18.70 -12.04 13.48
CA MET A 130 18.19 -13.00 12.49
C MET A 130 17.00 -13.82 12.98
N GLY A 131 16.99 -14.24 14.25
CA GLY A 131 15.90 -15.02 14.84
C GLY A 131 14.59 -14.23 14.91
N TYR A 132 14.66 -12.94 15.26
CA TYR A 132 13.50 -12.04 15.24
C TYR A 132 12.89 -11.92 13.83
N HIS A 133 13.74 -11.75 12.82
CA HIS A 133 13.29 -11.63 11.43
C HIS A 133 12.74 -12.96 10.88
N HIS A 134 13.27 -14.12 11.31
CA HIS A 134 12.82 -15.44 10.86
C HIS A 134 11.54 -15.93 11.55
N LEU A 135 11.46 -15.84 12.87
CA LEU A 135 10.40 -16.51 13.66
C LEU A 135 9.10 -15.71 13.73
N ILE A 136 9.20 -14.39 13.92
CA ILE A 136 8.04 -13.53 14.18
C ILE A 136 7.49 -12.96 12.87
N ASN A 137 8.36 -12.78 11.86
CA ASN A 137 8.01 -12.04 10.64
C ASN A 137 8.00 -12.87 9.34
N LEU A 138 8.28 -14.17 9.36
CA LEU A 138 8.14 -15.03 8.16
C LEU A 138 7.17 -16.18 8.40
N HIS A 139 7.08 -16.72 9.63
CA HIS A 139 6.22 -17.86 9.93
C HIS A 139 4.72 -17.54 9.95
N TYR A 140 4.32 -16.38 10.50
CA TYR A 140 2.94 -15.87 10.37
C TYR A 140 2.50 -15.67 8.92
N TYR A 141 3.47 -15.46 8.02
CA TYR A 141 3.23 -15.05 6.64
C TYR A 141 3.02 -16.23 5.71
N ILE A 142 3.66 -17.37 6.01
CA ILE A 142 3.39 -18.62 5.33
C ILE A 142 1.94 -19.06 5.61
N HIS A 143 1.47 -18.99 6.85
CA HIS A 143 0.08 -19.34 7.18
C HIS A 143 -0.99 -18.41 6.59
N LEU A 144 -0.69 -17.13 6.37
CA LEU A 144 -1.60 -16.21 5.69
C LEU A 144 -1.82 -16.57 4.21
N TYR A 145 -0.85 -17.22 3.56
CA TYR A 145 -0.95 -17.69 2.18
C TYR A 145 -1.27 -19.20 2.06
N GLU A 146 -1.05 -20.00 3.11
CA GLU A 146 -1.32 -21.45 3.15
C GLU A 146 -2.68 -21.81 3.79
N SER A 147 -3.49 -20.84 4.18
CA SER A 147 -4.84 -21.12 4.67
C SER A 147 -5.62 -21.87 3.57
N PRO A 148 -6.27 -23.02 3.87
CA PRO A 148 -6.83 -23.93 2.85
C PRO A 148 -7.95 -23.35 1.96
N GLU A 149 -8.39 -22.12 2.24
CA GLU A 149 -9.31 -21.33 1.42
C GLU A 149 -8.61 -20.56 0.29
N ILE A 150 -7.27 -20.50 0.29
CA ILE A 150 -6.45 -19.83 -0.70
C ILE A 150 -5.70 -20.91 -1.49
N LYS A 151 -6.37 -21.49 -2.49
CA LYS A 151 -5.70 -22.30 -3.50
C LYS A 151 -5.30 -21.41 -4.67
N ILE A 152 -3.99 -21.38 -4.95
CA ILE A 152 -3.42 -21.00 -6.25
C ILE A 152 -3.92 -22.00 -7.30
#